data_AF-A0A2D7ID12-F1
#
_entry.id   AF-A0A2D7ID12-F1
#
_cell.length_a   1.000
_cell.length_b   1.000
_cell.length_c   1.000
_cell.angle_alpha   90.00
_cell.angle_beta   90.00
_cell.angle_gamma   90.00
#
_symmetry.space_group_name_H-M   'P 1'
#
loop_
_entity.id
_entity.type
_entity.pdbx_description
1 polymer ?
#
loop_
_entity_poly.entity_id
_entity_poly.type
_entity_poly.pdbx_seq_one_letter_code
_entity_poly.pdbx_strand_id
1 'polypeptide(L)'
;MSKLLYTILVTVTIYHADPKQTDSTPFITASNARIDSLNPAKHRWIAVSRDLEPLGFTFGACVLIEGINKELDGEWEVQDRMNKRWTKRIDLLVNTDRMCCKWDNIKLTLLK
;
A
#
# COMPACT_ATOMS: atom_id res chain seq x y z
N MET A 1 9.66 -3.54 -20.13
CA MET A 1 10.12 -2.36 -19.36
C MET A 1 8.90 -1.50 -19.11
N SER A 2 8.37 -1.56 -17.89
CA SER A 2 7.30 -0.68 -17.43
C SER A 2 7.79 0.77 -17.53
N LYS A 3 6.98 1.64 -18.12
CA LYS A 3 7.33 3.05 -18.33
C LYS A 3 7.03 3.78 -17.03
N LEU A 4 8.06 4.28 -16.35
CA LEU A 4 7.93 5.11 -15.14
C LEU A 4 7.33 6.46 -15.53
N LEU A 5 6.25 6.87 -14.88
CA LEU A 5 5.52 8.09 -15.28
C LEU A 5 5.48 9.18 -14.22
N TYR A 6 5.45 8.80 -12.96
CA TYR A 6 5.27 9.76 -11.88
C TYR A 6 5.85 9.23 -10.58
N THR A 7 6.78 9.98 -9.98
CA THR A 7 7.42 9.65 -8.71
C THR A 7 7.09 10.71 -7.67
N ILE A 8 6.72 10.27 -6.47
CA ILE A 8 6.40 11.13 -5.33
C ILE A 8 7.03 10.58 -4.05
N LEU A 9 7.32 11.47 -3.10
CA LEU A 9 7.75 11.09 -1.76
C LEU A 9 6.54 10.94 -0.85
N VAL A 10 6.46 9.81 -0.16
CA VAL A 10 5.35 9.47 0.74
C VAL A 10 5.86 9.00 2.10
N THR A 11 4.99 9.08 3.10
CA THR A 11 5.12 8.30 4.34
C THR A 11 4.61 6.89 4.08
N VAL A 12 5.36 5.88 4.52
CA VAL A 12 4.98 4.48 4.47
C VAL A 12 4.78 3.96 5.88
N THR A 13 3.65 3.30 6.09
CA THR A 13 3.38 2.50 7.28
C THR A 13 2.99 1.08 6.88
N ILE A 14 2.77 0.21 7.84
CA ILE A 14 2.25 -1.15 7.59
C ILE A 14 0.90 -1.31 8.27
N TYR A 15 0.09 -2.22 7.73
CA TYR A 15 -1.14 -2.65 8.37
C TYR A 15 -1.32 -4.16 8.26
N HIS A 16 -2.17 -4.68 9.14
CA HIS A 16 -2.60 -6.07 9.16
C HIS A 16 -4.09 -6.14 8.83
N ALA A 17 -4.50 -7.27 8.24
CA ALA A 17 -5.91 -7.63 8.06
C ALA A 17 -6.57 -7.98 9.41
N ASP A 18 -6.62 -7.01 10.33
CA ASP A 18 -7.16 -7.10 11.69
C ASP A 18 -8.27 -6.05 11.85
N PRO A 19 -9.46 -6.40 12.38
CA PRO A 19 -10.54 -5.45 12.67
C PRO A 19 -10.15 -4.23 13.52
N LYS A 20 -9.04 -4.29 14.29
CA LYS A 20 -8.53 -3.14 15.05
C LYS A 20 -7.88 -2.08 14.16
N GLN A 21 -7.45 -2.48 12.96
CA GLN A 21 -6.78 -1.64 11.98
C GLN A 21 -7.63 -1.39 10.72
N THR A 22 -8.63 -2.24 10.51
CA THR A 22 -9.57 -2.21 9.37
C THR A 22 -11.01 -1.98 9.85
N ASP A 23 -11.99 -2.00 8.95
CA ASP A 23 -13.40 -1.89 9.32
C ASP A 23 -14.01 -3.26 9.70
N SER A 24 -15.34 -3.40 9.61
CA SER A 24 -16.04 -4.66 9.90
C SER A 24 -15.72 -5.80 8.92
N THR A 25 -14.96 -5.54 7.85
CA THR A 25 -14.63 -6.49 6.78
C THR A 25 -13.11 -6.59 6.55
N PRO A 26 -12.33 -7.09 7.52
CA PRO A 26 -10.86 -7.04 7.53
C PRO A 26 -10.17 -7.76 6.35
N PHE A 27 -10.89 -8.64 5.65
CA PHE A 27 -10.36 -9.44 4.54
C PHE A 27 -10.88 -9.00 3.17
N ILE A 28 -11.57 -7.86 3.09
CA ILE A 28 -12.07 -7.27 1.84
C ILE A 28 -11.46 -5.89 1.71
N THR A 29 -10.70 -5.65 0.65
CA THR A 29 -10.08 -4.34 0.40
C THR A 29 -11.11 -3.35 -0.18
N ALA A 30 -10.79 -2.06 -0.22
CA ALA A 30 -11.65 -1.06 -0.88
C ALA A 30 -11.88 -1.29 -2.38
N SER A 31 -11.05 -2.11 -3.05
CA SER A 31 -11.26 -2.57 -4.43
C SER A 31 -12.18 -3.80 -4.55
N ASN A 32 -12.67 -4.35 -3.43
CA ASN A 32 -13.37 -5.63 -3.29
C ASN A 32 -12.48 -6.88 -3.51
N ALA A 33 -11.16 -6.75 -3.45
CA ALA A 33 -10.26 -7.91 -3.49
C ALA A 33 -10.27 -8.65 -2.14
N ARG A 34 -10.12 -9.98 -2.18
CA ARG A 34 -10.13 -10.83 -0.99
C ARG A 34 -8.72 -11.13 -0.52
N ILE A 35 -8.40 -10.69 0.70
CA ILE A 35 -7.11 -10.96 1.35
C ILE A 35 -7.04 -12.44 1.72
N ASP A 36 -5.86 -13.03 1.55
CA ASP A 36 -5.57 -14.37 2.07
C ASP A 36 -5.13 -14.22 3.53
N SER A 37 -5.96 -14.69 4.46
CA SER A 37 -5.71 -14.59 5.88
C SER A 37 -4.49 -15.39 6.36
N LEU A 38 -4.04 -16.41 5.60
CA LEU A 38 -2.88 -17.24 5.97
C LEU A 38 -1.56 -16.58 5.58
N ASN A 39 -1.56 -15.77 4.52
CA ASN A 39 -0.37 -15.06 4.07
C ASN A 39 -0.76 -13.74 3.38
N PRO A 40 -1.18 -12.71 4.14
CA PRO A 40 -1.53 -11.40 3.57
C PRO A 40 -0.40 -10.76 2.77
N ALA A 41 0.85 -10.86 3.23
CA ALA A 41 2.01 -10.20 2.62
C ALA A 41 2.31 -10.67 1.18
N LYS A 42 1.93 -11.91 0.83
CA LYS A 42 2.18 -12.46 -0.52
C LYS A 42 1.52 -11.66 -1.63
N HIS A 43 0.44 -10.95 -1.31
CA HIS A 43 -0.32 -10.19 -2.28
C HIS A 43 0.42 -8.96 -2.80
N ARG A 44 1.38 -8.43 -2.02
CA ARG A 44 2.07 -7.17 -2.33
C ARG A 44 1.08 -6.04 -2.61
N TRP A 45 0.05 -5.94 -1.77
CA TRP A 45 -0.97 -4.90 -1.87
C TRP A 45 -0.69 -3.72 -0.93
N ILE A 46 -1.09 -2.53 -1.39
CA ILE A 46 -1.03 -1.31 -0.58
C ILE A 46 -2.39 -0.62 -0.50
N ALA A 47 -2.59 0.05 0.63
CA ALA A 47 -3.57 1.10 0.78
C ALA A 47 -2.94 2.46 0.45
N VAL A 48 -3.65 3.32 -0.28
CA VAL A 48 -3.18 4.68 -0.61
C VAL A 48 -4.08 5.75 -0.02
N SER A 49 -3.49 6.89 0.33
CA SER A 49 -4.24 8.10 0.70
C SER A 49 -4.95 8.71 -0.52
N ARG A 50 -6.12 9.32 -0.27
CA ARG A 50 -7.04 9.75 -1.33
C ARG A 50 -6.49 10.88 -2.21
N ASP A 51 -5.53 11.66 -1.71
CA ASP A 51 -4.84 12.69 -2.49
C ASP A 51 -3.91 12.10 -3.56
N LEU A 52 -3.54 10.82 -3.46
CA LEU A 52 -2.75 10.12 -4.47
C LEU A 52 -3.61 9.61 -5.64
N GLU A 53 -4.89 9.33 -5.43
CA GLU A 53 -5.78 8.80 -6.48
C GLU A 53 -5.88 9.72 -7.72
N PRO A 54 -6.05 11.05 -7.59
CA PRO A 54 -6.02 11.97 -8.74
C PRO A 54 -4.70 11.97 -9.52
N LEU A 55 -3.61 11.48 -8.93
CA LEU A 55 -2.29 11.37 -9.58
C LEU A 55 -2.12 10.03 -10.33
N GLY A 56 -3.13 9.16 -10.32
CA GLY A 56 -3.13 7.87 -11.00
C GLY A 56 -2.84 6.67 -10.10
N PHE A 57 -2.64 6.87 -8.81
CA PHE A 57 -2.52 5.77 -7.83
C PHE A 57 -3.91 5.23 -7.47
N THR A 58 -4.61 4.65 -8.45
CA THR A 58 -5.96 4.08 -8.30
C THR A 58 -5.91 2.57 -8.18
N PHE A 59 -7.03 1.92 -7.86
CA PHE A 59 -7.09 0.45 -7.76
C PHE A 59 -6.59 -0.24 -9.05
N GLY A 60 -5.78 -1.29 -8.87
CA GLY A 60 -5.10 -2.02 -9.94
C GLY A 60 -3.84 -1.33 -10.47
N ALA A 61 -3.47 -0.14 -9.98
CA ALA A 61 -2.24 0.50 -10.37
C ALA A 61 -1.02 -0.22 -9.77
N CYS A 62 -0.08 -0.61 -10.63
CA CYS A 62 1.23 -1.10 -10.20
C CYS A 62 2.14 0.06 -9.83
N VAL A 63 2.87 -0.09 -8.73
CA VAL A 63 3.79 0.91 -8.21
C VAL A 63 5.12 0.28 -7.83
N LEU A 64 6.19 1.06 -7.89
CA LEU A 64 7.50 0.70 -7.39
C LEU A 64 7.80 1.51 -6.12
N ILE A 65 8.15 0.81 -5.05
CA ILE A 65 8.56 1.38 -3.78
C ILE A 65 10.07 1.22 -3.61
N GLU A 66 10.75 2.32 -3.28
CA GLU A 66 12.21 2.32 -3.07
C GLU A 66 12.59 3.15 -1.85
N GLY A 67 13.48 2.61 -1.02
CA GLY A 67 14.10 3.34 0.09
C GLY A 67 13.66 2.89 1.49
N ILE A 68 12.97 1.74 1.61
CA ILE A 68 12.60 1.16 2.90
C ILE A 68 13.65 0.14 3.34
N ASN A 69 13.74 -1.00 2.63
CA ASN A 69 14.73 -2.06 2.79
C ASN A 69 14.53 -3.13 1.69
N LYS A 70 15.46 -4.08 1.58
CA LYS A 70 15.44 -5.13 0.54
C LYS A 70 14.17 -6.01 0.51
N GLU A 71 13.45 -6.11 1.61
CA GLU A 71 12.26 -6.97 1.73
C GLU A 71 10.98 -6.25 1.29
N LEU A 72 10.86 -4.97 1.65
CA LEU A 72 9.67 -4.14 1.37
C LEU A 72 9.78 -3.33 0.08
N ASP A 73 11.00 -3.06 -0.39
CA ASP A 73 11.21 -2.43 -1.68
C ASP A 73 10.74 -3.36 -2.82
N GLY A 74 10.49 -2.78 -3.99
CA GLY A 74 10.06 -3.49 -5.20
C GLY A 74 8.63 -3.15 -5.60
N GLU A 75 8.03 -4.01 -6.44
CA GLU A 75 6.71 -3.77 -7.02
C GLU A 75 5.58 -4.13 -6.04
N TRP A 76 4.52 -3.32 -6.10
CA TRP A 76 3.28 -3.46 -5.34
C TRP A 76 2.08 -3.07 -6.20
N GLU A 77 0.88 -3.44 -5.76
CA GLU A 77 -0.37 -3.08 -6.41
C GLU A 77 -1.30 -2.33 -5.45
N VAL A 78 -1.92 -1.26 -5.94
CA VAL A 78 -2.92 -0.51 -5.18
C VAL A 78 -4.23 -1.31 -5.17
N GLN A 79 -4.66 -1.77 -4.00
CA GLN A 79 -5.93 -2.49 -3.84
C GLN A 79 -6.80 -1.91 -2.74
N ASP A 80 -6.27 -0.99 -1.94
CA ASP A 80 -7.00 -0.46 -0.80
C ASP A 80 -6.87 1.06 -0.67
N ARG A 81 -7.71 1.66 0.16
CA ARG A 81 -7.85 3.10 0.31
C ARG A 81 -7.86 3.48 1.77
N MET A 82 -7.03 4.45 2.12
CA MET A 82 -6.94 4.97 3.48
C MET A 82 -8.08 5.94 3.82
N ASN A 83 -8.28 6.16 5.12
CA ASN A 83 -9.15 7.21 5.63
C ASN A 83 -8.71 8.61 5.11
N LYS A 84 -9.67 9.49 4.80
CA LYS A 84 -9.43 10.85 4.26
C LYS A 84 -8.53 11.77 5.09
N ARG A 85 -8.31 11.45 6.37
CA ARG A 85 -7.41 12.23 7.25
C ARG A 85 -5.93 12.14 6.85
N TRP A 86 -5.57 11.13 6.06
CA TRP A 86 -4.19 10.90 5.64
C TRP A 86 -3.89 11.59 4.32
N THR A 87 -2.63 11.99 4.14
CA THR A 87 -2.16 12.73 2.97
C THR A 87 -0.72 12.31 2.66
N LYS A 88 -0.38 12.10 1.38
CA LYS A 88 0.91 11.59 0.93
C LYS A 88 1.40 10.38 1.73
N ARG A 89 0.48 9.45 1.98
CA ARG A 89 0.73 8.23 2.76
C ARG A 89 0.26 6.98 2.02
N ILE A 90 0.99 5.89 2.24
CA ILE A 90 0.60 4.53 1.88
C ILE A 90 0.78 3.59 3.08
N ASP A 91 0.05 2.48 3.05
CA ASP A 91 0.08 1.42 4.05
C ASP A 91 0.31 0.07 3.36
N LEU A 92 1.38 -0.65 3.75
CA LEU A 92 1.71 -1.96 3.18
C LEU A 92 0.97 -3.07 3.91
N LEU A 93 0.28 -3.95 3.16
CA LEU A 93 -0.32 -5.14 3.73
C LEU A 93 0.78 -6.15 4.07
N VAL A 94 0.92 -6.48 5.35
CA VAL A 94 1.92 -7.45 5.81
C VAL A 94 1.32 -8.51 6.74
N ASN A 95 2.11 -9.53 7.05
CA ASN A 95 1.75 -10.57 8.00
C ASN A 95 1.82 -10.03 9.45
N THR A 96 1.05 -10.63 10.36
CA THR A 96 0.87 -10.15 11.74
C THR A 96 2.10 -10.27 12.64
N ASP A 97 3.12 -11.00 12.20
CA ASP A 97 4.41 -11.15 12.88
C ASP A 97 5.31 -9.92 12.71
N ARG A 98 5.02 -9.04 11.75
CA ARG A 98 5.75 -7.79 11.56
C ARG A 98 5.26 -6.70 12.51
N MET A 99 6.19 -6.04 13.18
CA MET A 99 5.86 -4.91 14.07
C MET A 99 5.60 -3.62 13.27
N CYS A 100 4.67 -2.80 13.77
CA CYS A 100 4.35 -1.50 13.19
C CYS A 100 5.61 -0.65 13.03
N CYS A 101 5.86 -0.21 11.79
CA CYS A 101 6.97 0.64 11.42
C CYS A 101 6.46 1.81 10.58
N LYS A 102 7.19 2.93 10.63
CA LYS A 102 6.92 4.14 9.86
C LYS A 102 8.20 4.61 9.21
N TRP A 103 8.13 4.91 7.93
CA TRP A 103 9.23 5.50 7.16
C TRP A 103 8.73 6.75 6.46
N ASP A 104 9.54 7.80 6.46
CA ASP A 104 9.22 9.07 5.81
C ASP A 104 10.14 9.26 4.59
N ASN A 105 9.67 10.03 3.61
CA ASN A 105 10.40 10.34 2.38
C ASN A 105 10.78 9.10 1.54
N ILE A 106 9.88 8.13 1.47
CA ILE A 106 10.03 6.95 0.62
C ILE A 106 9.59 7.27 -0.80
N LYS A 107 10.34 6.79 -1.81
CA LYS A 107 9.96 6.96 -3.21
C LYS A 107 8.86 5.98 -3.57
N LEU A 108 7.77 6.53 -4.10
CA LEU A 108 6.69 5.79 -4.71
C LEU A 108 6.59 6.21 -6.18
N THR A 109 6.73 5.25 -7.08
CA THR A 109 6.68 5.50 -8.53
C THR A 109 5.54 4.73 -9.17
N LEU A 110 4.69 5.41 -9.93
CA LEU A 110 3.63 4.79 -10.73
C LEU A 110 4.23 4.09 -11.96
N LEU A 111 3.89 2.81 -12.13
CA LEU A 111 4.27 1.98 -13.27
C LEU A 111 3.15 1.96 -14.32
N LYS A 112 3.49 2.01 -15.60
CA LYS A 112 2.59 1.69 -16.73
C LYS A 112 3.15 0.59 -17.61
#